data_AF-A0A3R8Y2B0-F1
#
_entry.id   AF-A0A3R8Y2B0-F1
#
_cell.length_a   1.000
_cell.length_b   1.000
_cell.length_c   1.000
_cell.angle_alpha   90.00
_cell.angle_beta   90.00
_cell.angle_gamma   90.00
#
_symmetry.space_group_name_H-M   'P 1'
#
loop_
_entity.id
_entity.type
_entity.pdbx_description
1 polymer ?
#
loop_
_entity_poly.entity_id
_entity_poly.type
_entity_poly.pdbx_seq_one_letter_code
_entity_poly.pdbx_strand_id
1 'polypeptide(L)'
;MAVPRPQTPQFEAFMTNLSYARRMVEAGRMLTPLKSPSIDIDDFYRAAWVQAVAAIDHWLHEEVLRRVSELAAKDSPDMPYQLRVYELPLHTIEAVRRGAVTVPEAVVEHLRDKLAAQSLQHPGKISEILKLVTEKKVWYEAAGWINRSFFQGRTSLNEKKLRSRYLEITQRRNKIAHDADLIDGDLEQRRPIDEASVNDAIDWIERIALAIAHVLDDEG
;
A
#
# COMPACT_ATOMS: atom_id res chain seq x y z
N MET A 1 -9.32 21.43 -7.11
CA MET A 1 -8.72 20.77 -8.29
C MET A 1 -8.76 19.27 -8.04
N ALA A 2 -9.16 18.47 -9.03
CA ALA A 2 -9.07 17.02 -8.91
C ALA A 2 -7.59 16.62 -8.84
N VAL A 3 -7.24 15.79 -7.87
CA VAL A 3 -5.89 15.27 -7.71
C VAL A 3 -5.63 14.27 -8.85
N PRO A 4 -4.60 14.47 -9.70
CA PRO A 4 -4.32 13.57 -10.81
C PRO A 4 -3.99 12.17 -10.27
N ARG A 5 -4.48 11.15 -10.98
CA ARG A 5 -4.27 9.74 -10.63
C ARG A 5 -3.37 9.07 -11.67
N PRO A 6 -2.48 8.15 -11.27
CA PRO A 6 -1.72 7.34 -12.21
C PRO A 6 -2.66 6.54 -13.12
N GLN A 7 -2.34 6.49 -14.42
CA GLN A 7 -3.06 5.70 -15.42
C GLN A 7 -2.35 4.36 -15.65
N THR A 8 -2.05 3.64 -14.57
CA THR A 8 -1.44 2.31 -14.63
C THR A 8 -2.46 1.23 -14.26
N PRO A 9 -2.43 0.05 -14.90
CA PRO A 9 -3.33 -1.06 -14.53
C PRO A 9 -3.25 -1.43 -13.04
N GLN A 10 -2.05 -1.32 -12.45
CA GLN A 10 -1.80 -1.59 -11.03
C GLN A 10 -2.57 -0.60 -10.14
N PHE A 11 -2.56 0.69 -10.48
CA PHE A 11 -3.28 1.71 -9.73
C PHE A 11 -4.80 1.63 -9.96
N GLU A 12 -5.25 1.24 -11.16
CA GLU A 12 -6.66 0.98 -11.42
C GLU A 12 -7.19 -0.21 -10.62
N ALA A 13 -6.40 -1.29 -10.51
CA ALA A 13 -6.72 -2.42 -9.67
C ALA A 13 -6.80 -2.02 -8.18
N PHE A 14 -5.89 -1.15 -7.72
CA PHE A 14 -5.96 -0.55 -6.38
C PHE A 14 -7.28 0.19 -6.15
N MET A 15 -7.65 1.11 -7.04
CA MET A 15 -8.89 1.89 -6.93
C MET A 15 -10.14 1.00 -6.97
N THR A 16 -10.13 -0.04 -7.78
CA THR A 16 -11.19 -1.05 -7.83
C THR A 16 -11.33 -1.77 -6.49
N ASN A 17 -10.21 -2.20 -5.90
CA ASN A 17 -10.20 -2.83 -4.58
C ASN A 17 -10.65 -1.90 -3.45
N LEU A 18 -10.27 -0.63 -3.52
CA LEU A 18 -10.72 0.39 -2.57
C LEU A 18 -12.24 0.66 -2.71
N SER A 19 -12.78 0.58 -3.93
CA SER A 19 -14.23 0.70 -4.16
C SER A 19 -15.01 -0.48 -3.54
N TYR A 20 -14.45 -1.69 -3.52
CA TYR A 20 -15.06 -2.81 -2.79
C TYR A 20 -15.11 -2.52 -1.28
N ALA A 21 -14.04 -1.96 -0.70
CA ALA A 21 -14.04 -1.55 0.70
C ALA A 21 -15.13 -0.51 0.99
N ARG A 22 -15.26 0.53 0.16
CA ARG A 22 -16.32 1.55 0.31
C ARG A 22 -17.73 0.94 0.18
N ARG A 23 -17.94 0.00 -0.75
CA ARG A 23 -19.22 -0.72 -0.86
C ARG A 23 -19.56 -1.54 0.38
N MET A 24 -18.55 -2.14 1.04
CA MET A 24 -18.77 -2.84 2.32
C MET A 24 -19.18 -1.88 3.44
N VAL A 25 -18.58 -0.68 3.50
CA VAL A 25 -19.02 0.36 4.45
C VAL A 25 -20.47 0.77 4.18
N GLU A 26 -20.82 1.01 2.91
CA GLU A 26 -22.19 1.36 2.53
C GLU A 26 -23.19 0.25 2.88
N ALA A 27 -22.84 -1.02 2.61
CA ALA A 27 -23.66 -2.15 3.00
C ALA A 27 -23.86 -2.22 4.52
N GLY A 28 -22.80 -2.04 5.31
CA GLY A 28 -22.88 -1.98 6.77
C GLY A 28 -23.85 -0.89 7.24
N ARG A 29 -23.72 0.33 6.67
CA ARG A 29 -24.62 1.46 6.96
C ARG A 29 -26.07 1.17 6.60
N MET A 30 -26.33 0.55 5.44
CA MET A 30 -27.70 0.21 5.01
C MET A 30 -28.33 -0.87 5.91
N LEU A 31 -27.51 -1.76 6.47
CA LEU A 31 -27.95 -2.84 7.35
C LEU A 31 -27.99 -2.44 8.82
N THR A 32 -27.51 -1.26 9.21
CA THR A 32 -27.58 -0.74 10.60
C THR A 32 -28.95 -0.88 11.26
N PRO A 33 -30.09 -0.61 10.58
CA PRO A 33 -31.42 -0.82 11.19
C PRO A 33 -31.73 -2.28 11.57
N LEU A 34 -30.99 -3.26 11.01
CA LEU A 34 -31.10 -4.69 11.30
C LEU A 34 -30.13 -5.15 12.40
N LYS A 35 -29.31 -4.25 12.96
CA LYS A 35 -28.36 -4.58 14.03
C LYS A 35 -29.11 -5.17 15.22
N SER A 36 -28.69 -6.35 15.65
CA SER A 36 -29.26 -7.06 16.80
C SER A 36 -28.14 -7.80 17.54
N PRO A 37 -28.36 -8.33 18.76
CA PRO A 37 -27.36 -9.13 19.45
C PRO A 37 -26.85 -10.33 18.64
N SER A 38 -27.64 -10.83 17.69
CA SER A 38 -27.28 -11.96 16.82
C SER A 38 -26.70 -11.55 15.46
N ILE A 39 -26.75 -10.26 15.10
CA ILE A 39 -26.27 -9.73 13.82
C ILE A 39 -25.37 -8.54 14.11
N ASP A 40 -24.06 -8.79 14.12
CA ASP A 40 -23.05 -7.74 14.22
C ASP A 40 -22.76 -7.13 12.85
N ILE A 41 -23.37 -5.99 12.56
CA ILE A 41 -23.11 -5.23 11.32
C ILE A 41 -21.69 -4.63 11.31
N ASP A 42 -21.02 -4.55 12.45
CA ASP A 42 -19.68 -3.96 12.56
C ASP A 42 -18.63 -4.84 11.84
N ASP A 43 -18.96 -6.10 11.54
CA ASP A 43 -18.11 -6.97 10.73
C ASP A 43 -18.00 -6.52 9.27
N PHE A 44 -18.99 -5.78 8.74
CA PHE A 44 -18.83 -5.11 7.43
C PHE A 44 -17.76 -4.02 7.48
N TYR A 45 -17.70 -3.27 8.59
CA TYR A 45 -16.69 -2.24 8.80
C TYR A 45 -15.30 -2.85 9.00
N ARG A 46 -15.20 -3.95 9.74
CA ARG A 46 -13.93 -4.70 9.90
C ARG A 46 -13.43 -5.26 8.57
N ALA A 47 -14.33 -5.87 7.79
CA ALA A 47 -14.01 -6.39 6.46
C ALA A 47 -13.57 -5.27 5.51
N ALA A 48 -14.26 -4.13 5.50
CA ALA A 48 -13.87 -2.96 4.72
C ALA A 48 -12.47 -2.46 5.07
N TRP A 49 -12.14 -2.37 6.35
CA TRP A 49 -10.80 -1.96 6.81
C TRP A 49 -9.71 -2.91 6.33
N VAL A 50 -9.92 -4.23 6.49
CA VAL A 50 -8.98 -5.25 6.04
C VAL A 50 -8.80 -5.19 4.52
N GLN A 51 -9.89 -5.05 3.76
CA GLN A 51 -9.87 -4.93 2.31
C GLN A 51 -9.08 -3.71 1.84
N ALA A 52 -9.26 -2.55 2.49
CA ALA A 52 -8.55 -1.33 2.10
C ALA A 52 -7.03 -1.45 2.33
N VAL A 53 -6.62 -2.06 3.44
CA VAL A 53 -5.19 -2.31 3.73
C VAL A 53 -4.61 -3.36 2.78
N ALA A 54 -5.36 -4.41 2.44
CA ALA A 54 -4.94 -5.38 1.44
C ALA A 54 -4.77 -4.74 0.05
N ALA A 55 -5.65 -3.80 -0.32
CA ALA A 55 -5.57 -3.10 -1.59
C ALA A 55 -4.25 -2.33 -1.77
N ILE A 56 -3.85 -1.53 -0.76
CA ILE A 56 -2.60 -0.77 -0.84
C ILE A 56 -1.35 -1.66 -0.75
N ASP A 57 -1.40 -2.73 0.05
CA ASP A 57 -0.32 -3.71 0.15
C ASP A 57 -0.06 -4.38 -1.21
N HIS A 58 -1.11 -4.91 -1.84
CA HIS A 58 -1.02 -5.52 -3.16
C HIS A 58 -0.54 -4.52 -4.23
N TRP A 59 -1.06 -3.29 -4.20
CA TRP A 59 -0.63 -2.27 -5.15
C TRP A 59 0.85 -1.93 -5.03
N LEU A 60 1.37 -1.76 -3.81
CA LEU A 60 2.79 -1.47 -3.59
C LEU A 60 3.70 -2.58 -4.13
N HIS A 61 3.28 -3.85 -3.98
CA HIS A 61 4.00 -4.98 -4.56
C HIS A 61 4.06 -4.87 -6.09
N GLU A 62 2.90 -4.76 -6.73
CA GLU A 62 2.81 -4.71 -8.19
C GLU A 62 3.48 -3.48 -8.79
N GLU A 63 3.38 -2.33 -8.11
CA GLU A 63 3.98 -1.07 -8.55
C GLU A 63 5.52 -1.11 -8.49
N VAL A 64 6.09 -1.71 -7.42
CA VAL A 64 7.55 -1.93 -7.34
C VAL A 64 7.99 -2.87 -8.45
N LEU A 65 7.32 -4.02 -8.62
CA LEU A 65 7.69 -5.02 -9.64
C LEU A 65 7.65 -4.41 -11.04
N ARG A 66 6.61 -3.63 -11.36
CA ARG A 66 6.49 -2.90 -12.63
C ARG A 66 7.68 -1.97 -12.85
N ARG A 67 7.98 -1.10 -11.89
CA ARG A 67 9.06 -0.11 -12.03
C ARG A 67 10.44 -0.75 -12.08
N VAL A 68 10.68 -1.80 -11.30
CA VAL A 68 11.93 -2.58 -11.37
C VAL A 68 12.09 -3.19 -12.77
N SER A 69 11.02 -3.73 -13.35
CA SER A 69 11.04 -4.24 -14.73
C SER A 69 11.43 -3.15 -15.74
N GLU A 70 10.83 -1.97 -15.63
CA GLU A 70 11.10 -0.83 -16.53
C GLU A 70 12.53 -0.32 -16.39
N LEU A 71 13.04 -0.20 -15.17
CA LEU A 71 14.41 0.23 -14.89
C LEU A 71 15.43 -0.79 -15.39
N ALA A 72 15.21 -2.08 -15.12
CA ALA A 72 16.07 -3.16 -15.60
C ALA A 72 16.10 -3.25 -17.14
N ALA A 73 15.01 -2.87 -17.82
CA ALA A 73 14.94 -2.89 -19.28
C ALA A 73 15.69 -1.72 -19.94
N LYS A 74 15.88 -0.59 -19.23
CA LYS A 74 16.56 0.60 -19.78
C LYS A 74 18.08 0.44 -19.90
N ASP A 75 18.68 -0.52 -19.20
CA ASP A 75 20.14 -0.73 -19.16
C ASP A 75 20.93 0.59 -18.99
N SER A 76 20.53 1.39 -18.00
CA SER A 76 21.08 2.73 -17.76
C SER A 76 21.99 2.76 -16.52
N PRO A 77 23.11 3.50 -16.54
CA PRO A 77 23.93 3.74 -15.34
C PRO A 77 23.19 4.53 -14.25
N ASP A 78 22.08 5.20 -14.59
CA ASP A 78 21.28 6.04 -13.70
C ASP A 78 20.24 5.26 -12.88
N MET A 79 20.30 3.92 -12.88
CA MET A 79 19.44 3.10 -12.00
C MET A 79 19.67 3.46 -10.52
N PRO A 80 18.61 3.38 -9.68
CA PRO A 80 18.74 3.49 -8.23
C PRO A 80 19.81 2.55 -7.69
N TYR A 81 20.59 3.03 -6.72
CA TYR A 81 21.76 2.33 -6.19
C TYR A 81 21.41 0.91 -5.74
N GLN A 82 20.30 0.75 -5.01
CA GLN A 82 19.86 -0.54 -4.47
C GLN A 82 19.48 -1.54 -5.57
N LEU A 83 18.97 -1.07 -6.71
CA LEU A 83 18.73 -1.94 -7.86
C LEU A 83 20.04 -2.31 -8.57
N ARG A 84 20.98 -1.37 -8.67
CA ARG A 84 22.29 -1.62 -9.30
C ARG A 84 23.12 -2.66 -8.54
N VAL A 85 23.01 -2.71 -7.22
CA VAL A 85 23.69 -3.72 -6.38
C VAL A 85 22.80 -4.92 -6.04
N TYR A 86 21.67 -5.07 -6.73
CA TYR A 86 20.74 -6.16 -6.48
C TYR A 86 21.36 -7.51 -6.89
N GLU A 87 21.41 -8.44 -5.94
CA GLU A 87 22.02 -9.75 -6.15
C GLU A 87 21.03 -10.71 -6.83
N LEU A 88 21.53 -11.47 -7.81
CA LEU A 88 20.78 -12.56 -8.45
C LEU A 88 21.49 -13.89 -8.24
N PRO A 89 20.75 -14.99 -8.04
CA PRO A 89 21.32 -16.33 -8.01
C PRO A 89 22.06 -16.67 -9.32
N LEU A 90 23.15 -17.44 -9.23
CA LEU A 90 23.97 -17.79 -10.39
C LEU A 90 23.16 -18.50 -11.50
N HIS A 91 22.24 -19.40 -11.13
CA HIS A 91 21.40 -20.11 -12.10
C HIS A 91 20.52 -19.15 -12.94
N THR A 92 20.07 -18.05 -12.34
CA THR A 92 19.31 -16.99 -13.01
C THR A 92 20.19 -16.26 -14.02
N ILE A 93 21.43 -15.91 -13.64
CA ILE A 93 22.41 -15.27 -14.53
C ILE A 93 22.72 -16.18 -15.72
N GLU A 94 22.89 -17.49 -15.48
CA GLU A 94 23.12 -18.44 -16.55
C GLU A 94 21.93 -18.58 -17.50
N ALA A 95 20.69 -18.53 -16.99
CA ALA A 95 19.48 -18.55 -17.81
C ALA A 95 19.40 -17.33 -18.73
N VAL A 96 19.73 -16.15 -18.21
CA VAL A 96 19.85 -14.90 -19.00
C VAL A 96 20.92 -15.05 -20.08
N ARG A 97 22.11 -15.55 -19.73
CA ARG A 97 23.22 -15.73 -20.69
C ARG A 97 22.88 -16.73 -21.81
N ARG A 98 22.05 -17.73 -21.53
CA ARG A 98 21.54 -18.69 -22.51
C ARG A 98 20.37 -18.14 -23.35
N GLY A 99 19.88 -16.94 -23.04
CA GLY A 99 18.72 -16.34 -23.71
C GLY A 99 17.39 -16.99 -23.36
N ALA A 100 17.32 -17.75 -22.26
CA ALA A 100 16.09 -18.42 -21.82
C ALA A 100 15.10 -17.45 -21.16
N VAL A 101 15.62 -16.39 -20.53
CA VAL A 101 14.87 -15.29 -19.92
C VAL A 101 15.62 -13.98 -20.18
N THR A 102 14.91 -12.86 -20.15
CA THR A 102 15.50 -11.53 -20.21
C THR A 102 15.97 -11.06 -18.82
N VAL A 103 16.84 -10.04 -18.77
CA VAL A 103 17.28 -9.44 -17.49
C VAL A 103 16.09 -8.91 -16.67
N PRO A 104 15.11 -8.16 -17.24
CA PRO A 104 13.95 -7.70 -16.48
C PRO A 104 13.13 -8.85 -15.89
N GLU A 105 12.86 -9.90 -16.68
CA GLU A 105 12.12 -11.07 -16.21
C GLU A 105 12.83 -11.75 -15.03
N ALA A 106 14.14 -11.98 -15.17
CA ALA A 106 14.97 -12.57 -14.13
C ALA A 106 14.96 -11.77 -12.81
N VAL A 107 15.10 -10.45 -12.89
CA VAL A 107 15.09 -9.58 -11.70
C VAL A 107 13.71 -9.54 -11.06
N VAL A 108 12.65 -9.41 -11.86
CA VAL A 108 11.27 -9.33 -11.37
C VAL A 108 10.82 -10.64 -10.74
N GLU A 109 11.13 -11.79 -11.35
CA GLU A 109 10.80 -13.10 -10.78
C GLU A 109 11.49 -13.30 -9.43
N HIS A 110 12.81 -13.02 -9.36
CA HIS A 110 13.55 -13.14 -8.11
C HIS A 110 13.02 -12.18 -7.02
N LEU A 111 12.66 -10.95 -7.39
CA LEU A 111 12.08 -9.98 -6.48
C LEU A 111 10.67 -10.39 -6.02
N ARG A 112 9.84 -10.93 -6.93
CA ARG A 112 8.50 -11.41 -6.60
C ARG A 112 8.55 -12.52 -5.56
N ASP A 113 9.44 -13.50 -5.72
CA ASP A 113 9.60 -14.58 -4.75
C ASP A 113 10.03 -14.04 -3.37
N LYS A 114 10.96 -13.07 -3.35
CA LYS A 114 11.41 -12.43 -2.11
C LYS A 114 10.28 -11.67 -1.41
N LEU A 115 9.39 -11.05 -2.18
CA LEU A 115 8.27 -10.27 -1.67
C LEU A 115 7.05 -11.10 -1.31
N ALA A 116 6.84 -12.27 -1.89
CA ALA A 116 5.65 -13.11 -1.68
C ALA A 116 5.35 -13.41 -0.20
N ALA A 117 6.39 -13.50 0.64
CA ALA A 117 6.25 -13.75 2.08
C ALA A 117 6.21 -12.47 2.94
N GLN A 118 6.33 -11.28 2.34
CA GLN A 118 6.49 -10.01 3.06
C GLN A 118 5.27 -9.12 2.88
N SER A 119 4.62 -8.74 3.98
CA SER A 119 3.64 -7.65 3.94
C SER A 119 4.33 -6.28 3.90
N LEU A 120 3.88 -5.42 3.00
CA LEU A 120 4.29 -4.03 2.84
C LEU A 120 3.37 -3.10 3.63
N GLN A 121 3.24 -3.36 4.93
CA GLN A 121 2.34 -2.62 5.83
C GLN A 121 3.05 -1.81 6.90
N HIS A 122 4.36 -2.01 7.05
CA HIS A 122 5.18 -1.19 7.91
C HIS A 122 5.88 -0.11 7.07
N PRO A 123 5.80 1.19 7.44
CA PRO A 123 6.41 2.27 6.65
C PRO A 123 7.90 2.07 6.37
N GLY A 124 8.62 1.43 7.29
CA GLY A 124 10.04 1.10 7.13
C GLY A 124 10.28 0.06 6.02
N LYS A 125 9.47 -1.01 5.95
CA LYS A 125 9.58 -2.02 4.89
C LYS A 125 9.27 -1.42 3.52
N ILE A 126 8.25 -0.56 3.46
CA ILE A 126 7.91 0.20 2.25
C ILE A 126 9.10 1.08 1.82
N SER A 127 9.75 1.78 2.76
CA SER A 127 10.95 2.56 2.44
C SER A 127 12.09 1.71 1.90
N GLU A 128 12.35 0.55 2.50
CA GLU A 128 13.42 -0.33 2.04
C GLU A 128 13.17 -0.86 0.63
N ILE A 129 11.93 -1.24 0.31
CA ILE A 129 11.62 -1.77 -1.01
C ILE A 129 11.61 -0.69 -2.09
N LEU A 130 11.10 0.52 -1.77
CA LEU A 130 11.05 1.62 -2.72
C LEU A 130 12.44 2.14 -3.13
N LYS A 131 13.49 1.87 -2.35
CA LYS A 131 14.87 2.17 -2.77
C LYS A 131 15.30 1.44 -4.04
N LEU A 132 14.65 0.32 -4.39
CA LEU A 132 14.89 -0.36 -5.67
C LEU A 132 14.41 0.47 -6.87
N VAL A 133 13.54 1.45 -6.65
CA VAL A 133 12.89 2.20 -7.74
C VAL A 133 13.10 3.70 -7.66
N THR A 134 13.60 4.24 -6.54
CA THR A 134 13.83 5.69 -6.36
C THR A 134 14.87 5.97 -5.27
N GLU A 135 15.60 7.08 -5.40
CA GLU A 135 16.48 7.64 -4.35
C GLU A 135 15.77 8.69 -3.48
N LYS A 136 14.53 9.04 -3.81
CA LYS A 136 13.75 10.09 -3.14
C LYS A 136 13.39 9.70 -1.72
N LYS A 137 13.20 10.73 -0.88
CA LYS A 137 12.66 10.54 0.47
C LYS A 137 11.13 10.44 0.40
N VAL A 138 10.64 9.30 -0.08
CA VAL A 138 9.23 9.10 -0.46
C VAL A 138 8.24 9.59 0.58
N TRP A 139 8.40 9.21 1.86
CA TRP A 139 7.47 9.62 2.91
C TRP A 139 7.50 11.13 3.22
N TYR A 140 8.67 11.76 3.10
CA TYR A 140 8.83 13.21 3.29
C TYR A 140 8.14 13.97 2.16
N GLU A 141 8.39 13.58 0.92
CA GLU A 141 7.81 14.21 -0.26
C GLU A 141 6.31 13.94 -0.36
N ALA A 142 5.87 12.72 -0.04
CA ALA A 142 4.44 12.37 0.03
C ALA A 142 3.70 13.21 1.07
N ALA A 143 4.28 13.42 2.27
CA ALA A 143 3.68 14.30 3.27
C ALA A 143 3.57 15.75 2.78
N GLY A 144 4.63 16.26 2.14
CA GLY A 144 4.63 17.58 1.53
C GLY A 144 3.58 17.74 0.43
N TRP A 145 3.41 16.72 -0.40
CA TRP A 145 2.40 16.71 -1.45
C TRP A 145 0.98 16.65 -0.88
N ILE A 146 0.72 15.77 0.10
CA ILE A 146 -0.59 15.70 0.76
C ILE A 146 -0.99 17.05 1.38
N ASN A 147 -0.04 17.74 2.03
CA ASN A 147 -0.27 19.09 2.56
C ASN A 147 -0.79 20.05 1.50
N ARG A 148 -0.16 20.08 0.33
CA ARG A 148 -0.53 21.00 -0.76
C ARG A 148 -1.85 20.58 -1.42
N SER A 149 -1.98 19.30 -1.76
CA SER A 149 -3.05 18.77 -2.60
C SER A 149 -4.38 18.60 -1.87
N PHE A 150 -4.36 18.19 -0.59
CA PHE A 150 -5.59 17.93 0.17
C PHE A 150 -5.87 18.99 1.24
N PHE A 151 -4.84 19.62 1.79
CA PHE A 151 -4.98 20.54 2.92
C PHE A 151 -4.63 22.00 2.59
N GLN A 152 -4.27 22.31 1.34
CA GLN A 152 -3.90 23.65 0.88
C GLN A 152 -2.81 24.32 1.76
N GLY A 153 -1.89 23.54 2.29
CA GLY A 153 -0.81 23.99 3.18
C GLY A 153 -1.26 24.37 4.59
N ARG A 154 -2.53 24.15 4.96
CA ARG A 154 -3.09 24.55 6.27
C ARG A 154 -2.84 23.54 7.39
N THR A 155 -2.14 22.45 7.10
CA THR A 155 -1.78 21.44 8.10
C THR A 155 -0.27 21.28 8.18
N SER A 156 0.20 20.76 9.31
CA SER A 156 1.61 20.51 9.61
C SER A 156 1.95 19.01 9.49
N LEU A 157 1.40 18.34 8.46
CA LEU A 157 1.74 16.95 8.19
C LEU A 157 3.22 16.89 7.80
N ASN A 158 3.95 15.98 8.42
CA ASN A 158 5.34 15.72 8.10
C ASN A 158 5.53 14.21 7.99
N GLU A 159 6.73 13.79 7.57
CA GLU A 159 7.07 12.37 7.42
C GLU A 159 6.66 11.54 8.65
N LYS A 160 7.04 11.99 9.85
CA LYS A 160 6.77 11.25 11.10
C LYS A 160 5.27 11.06 11.33
N LYS A 161 4.47 12.11 11.15
CA LYS A 161 3.01 12.05 11.30
C LYS A 161 2.37 11.16 10.23
N LEU A 162 2.82 11.24 8.98
CA LEU A 162 2.30 10.41 7.90
C LEU A 162 2.60 8.93 8.13
N ARG A 163 3.83 8.61 8.55
CA ARG A 163 4.23 7.23 8.88
C ARG A 163 3.48 6.70 10.10
N SER A 164 3.29 7.52 11.14
CA SER A 164 2.46 7.17 12.31
C SER A 164 1.04 6.85 11.87
N ARG A 165 0.44 7.72 11.05
CA ARG A 165 -0.93 7.56 10.57
C ARG A 165 -1.11 6.28 9.76
N TYR A 166 -0.17 5.98 8.85
CA TYR A 166 -0.20 4.72 8.10
C TYR A 166 -0.06 3.51 9.02
N LEU A 167 0.85 3.58 10.00
CA LEU A 167 1.08 2.50 10.95
C LEU A 167 -0.14 2.24 11.86
N GLU A 168 -0.83 3.28 12.32
CA GLU A 168 -2.08 3.15 13.07
C GLU A 168 -3.13 2.36 12.28
N ILE A 169 -3.27 2.66 10.98
CA ILE A 169 -4.21 1.99 10.09
C ILE A 169 -3.85 0.51 9.90
N THR A 170 -2.58 0.19 9.69
CA THR A 170 -2.14 -1.19 9.48
C THR A 170 -2.10 -2.00 10.77
N GLN A 171 -1.79 -1.39 11.90
CA GLN A 171 -1.91 -2.02 13.22
C GLN A 171 -3.37 -2.36 13.55
N ARG A 172 -4.31 -1.46 13.23
CA ARG A 172 -5.75 -1.74 13.37
C ARG A 172 -6.16 -2.96 12.54
N ARG A 173 -5.67 -3.09 11.30
CA ARG A 173 -5.87 -4.31 10.48
C ARG A 173 -5.35 -5.55 11.19
N ASN A 174 -4.13 -5.50 11.74
CA ASN A 174 -3.55 -6.65 12.44
C ASN A 174 -4.41 -7.06 13.65
N LYS A 175 -4.92 -6.10 14.41
CA LYS A 175 -5.86 -6.38 15.51
C LYS A 175 -7.12 -7.09 15.03
N ILE A 176 -7.70 -6.64 13.91
CA ILE A 176 -8.89 -7.26 13.32
C ILE A 176 -8.60 -8.69 12.83
N ALA A 177 -7.52 -8.87 12.06
CA ALA A 177 -7.26 -10.12 11.34
C ALA A 177 -6.56 -11.20 12.17
N HIS A 178 -5.74 -10.83 13.15
CA HIS A 178 -4.91 -11.77 13.90
C HIS A 178 -5.28 -11.88 15.39
N ASP A 179 -5.78 -10.80 16.00
CA ASP A 179 -6.10 -10.76 17.43
C ASP A 179 -7.62 -10.88 17.70
N ALA A 180 -8.38 -11.40 16.73
CA ALA A 180 -9.85 -11.52 16.74
C ALA A 180 -10.60 -10.20 17.07
N ASP A 181 -9.90 -9.09 16.90
CA ASP A 181 -10.29 -7.76 17.32
C ASP A 181 -10.66 -7.58 18.81
N LEU A 182 -10.24 -8.46 19.71
CA LEU A 182 -10.65 -8.44 21.12
C LEU A 182 -10.01 -7.31 21.92
N ILE A 183 -10.77 -6.64 22.80
CA ILE A 183 -10.25 -5.66 23.76
C ILE A 183 -9.17 -6.33 24.63
N ASP A 184 -8.08 -5.61 24.92
CA ASP A 184 -6.97 -6.20 25.68
C ASP A 184 -7.44 -6.60 27.09
N GLY A 185 -7.30 -7.89 27.42
CA GLY A 185 -7.76 -8.45 28.69
C GLY A 185 -9.23 -8.89 28.71
N ASP A 186 -9.95 -8.77 27.59
CA ASP A 186 -11.31 -9.26 27.41
C ASP A 186 -11.33 -10.40 26.37
N LEU A 187 -12.07 -11.48 26.66
CA LEU A 187 -12.15 -12.66 25.79
C LEU A 187 -13.40 -12.67 24.91
N GLU A 188 -14.32 -11.73 25.10
CA GLU A 188 -15.63 -11.72 24.44
C GLU A 188 -15.88 -10.41 23.69
N GLN A 189 -15.43 -9.27 24.23
CA GLN A 189 -15.70 -7.97 23.63
C GLN A 189 -14.68 -7.58 22.57
N ARG A 190 -15.17 -7.28 21.37
CA ARG A 190 -14.35 -6.70 20.29
C ARG A 190 -14.21 -5.19 20.46
N ARG A 191 -13.11 -4.65 19.96
CA ARG A 191 -12.87 -3.21 19.90
C ARG A 191 -13.97 -2.53 19.06
N PRO A 192 -14.45 -1.36 19.49
CA PRO A 192 -15.47 -0.61 18.76
C PRO A 192 -14.93 -0.17 17.40
N ILE A 193 -15.83 -0.10 16.42
CA ILE A 193 -15.56 0.39 15.07
C ILE A 193 -16.84 1.03 14.55
N ASP A 194 -16.70 2.10 13.77
CA ASP A 194 -17.83 2.83 13.20
C ASP A 194 -17.56 3.20 11.75
N GLU A 195 -18.61 3.61 11.05
CA GLU A 195 -18.55 4.03 9.65
C GLU A 195 -17.51 5.14 9.43
N ALA A 196 -17.46 6.13 10.33
CA ALA A 196 -16.63 7.32 10.16
C ALA A 196 -15.14 6.99 10.22
N SER A 197 -14.73 6.19 11.21
CA SER A 197 -13.34 5.74 11.38
C SER A 197 -12.87 4.89 10.20
N VAL A 198 -13.74 4.04 9.65
CA VAL A 198 -13.39 3.20 8.49
C VAL A 198 -13.27 4.04 7.22
N ASN A 199 -14.21 4.96 6.98
CA ASN A 199 -14.12 5.87 5.84
C ASN A 199 -12.87 6.76 5.90
N ASP A 200 -12.53 7.28 7.08
CA ASP A 200 -11.30 8.06 7.29
C ASP A 200 -10.04 7.22 7.03
N ALA A 201 -10.01 5.94 7.44
CA ALA A 201 -8.92 5.04 7.11
C ALA A 201 -8.78 4.78 5.60
N ILE A 202 -9.90 4.50 4.91
CA ILE A 202 -9.94 4.32 3.44
C ILE A 202 -9.44 5.58 2.72
N ASP A 203 -9.90 6.76 3.14
CA ASP A 203 -9.48 8.04 2.57
C ASP A 203 -7.98 8.29 2.77
N TRP A 204 -7.44 7.97 3.95
CA TRP A 204 -6.00 8.08 4.20
C TRP A 204 -5.19 7.10 3.36
N ILE A 205 -5.67 5.86 3.17
CA ILE A 205 -5.04 4.89 2.27
C ILE A 205 -5.00 5.42 0.84
N GLU A 206 -6.11 5.98 0.33
CA GLU A 206 -6.16 6.60 -1.00
C GLU A 206 -5.15 7.75 -1.13
N ARG A 207 -5.14 8.67 -0.16
CA ARG A 207 -4.24 9.83 -0.15
C ARG A 207 -2.78 9.42 -0.14
N ILE A 208 -2.43 8.41 0.67
CA ILE A 208 -1.06 7.89 0.77
C ILE A 208 -0.65 7.22 -0.54
N ALA A 209 -1.50 6.38 -1.12
CA ALA A 209 -1.21 5.72 -2.39
C ALA A 209 -0.98 6.75 -3.51
N LEU A 210 -1.87 7.74 -3.63
CA LEU A 210 -1.72 8.81 -4.62
C LEU A 210 -0.43 9.62 -4.40
N ALA A 211 -0.08 9.91 -3.15
CA ALA A 211 1.11 10.68 -2.83
C ALA A 211 2.39 9.91 -3.14
N ILE A 212 2.45 8.62 -2.81
CA ILE A 212 3.57 7.75 -3.16
C ILE A 212 3.69 7.68 -4.69
N ALA A 213 2.59 7.43 -5.40
CA ALA A 213 2.61 7.33 -6.84
C ALA A 213 3.11 8.62 -7.51
N HIS A 214 2.62 9.78 -7.06
CA HIS A 214 3.09 11.07 -7.57
C HIS A 214 4.60 11.28 -7.36
N VAL A 215 5.12 10.96 -6.17
CA VAL A 215 6.56 11.10 -5.90
C VAL A 215 7.39 10.20 -6.81
N LEU A 216 6.90 8.99 -7.10
CA LEU A 216 7.55 8.06 -8.01
C LEU A 216 7.40 8.46 -9.49
N ASP A 217 6.32 9.14 -9.88
CA ASP A 217 6.11 9.64 -11.24
C ASP A 217 6.92 10.90 -11.54
N ASP A 218 7.19 11.74 -10.54
CA ASP A 218 8.06 12.91 -10.63
C ASP A 218 9.56 12.55 -10.88
N GLU A 219 9.89 11.31 -11.27
CA GLU A 219 11.21 10.89 -11.75
C GLU A 219 11.37 10.99 -13.28
N GLY A 220 10.42 11.66 -13.95
CA GLY A 220 10.48 12.03 -15.38
C GLY A 220 11.19 13.35 -15.62
#